data_AF-A0A531JQQ9-F1
#
_entry.id   AF-A0A531JQQ9-F1
#
_cell.length_a   1.000
_cell.length_b   1.000
_cell.length_c   1.000
_cell.angle_alpha   90.00
_cell.angle_beta   90.00
_cell.angle_gamma   90.00
#
_symmetry.space_group_name_H-M   'P 1'
#
loop_
_entity.id
_entity.type
_entity.pdbx_description
1 polymer ?
#
loop_
_entity_poly.entity_id
_entity_poly.type
_entity_poly.pdbx_seq_one_letter_code
_entity_poly.pdbx_strand_id
1 'polypeptide(L)' 'ILDTTIYDEIVKVSNEDSVANARLVARLEGVPVGISSGAALQAAIVVGSRPENEGKNLVVVIPSFAERYLSTILFEGLGA' A
#
# COMPACT_ATOMS: atom_id res chain seq x y z
N ILE A 1 -0.04 16.95 16.84
CA ILE A 1 0.67 17.75 15.79
C ILE A 1 1.55 16.77 15.01
N LEU A 2 1.65 16.90 13.68
CA LEU A 2 2.56 16.10 12.85
C LEU A 2 3.99 16.63 12.99
N ASP A 3 4.96 15.75 13.24
CA ASP A 3 6.38 16.09 13.22
C ASP A 3 6.94 15.86 11.81
N THR A 4 7.34 16.94 11.14
CA THR A 4 7.85 16.88 9.76
C THR A 4 9.37 16.73 9.67
N THR A 5 10.06 16.59 10.81
CA THR A 5 11.52 16.46 10.88
C THR A 5 12.00 15.01 10.89
N ILE A 6 11.09 14.04 11.10
CA ILE A 6 11.41 12.62 11.24
C ILE A 6 11.42 11.83 9.93
N TYR A 7 10.88 12.39 8.84
CA TYR A 7 10.81 11.71 7.55
C TYR A 7 11.74 12.39 6.53
N ASP A 8 12.35 11.58 5.66
CA ASP A 8 13.29 12.07 4.63
C ASP A 8 12.58 12.44 3.32
N GLU A 9 11.51 11.72 2.97
CA GLU A 9 10.78 11.92 1.72
C GLU A 9 9.27 11.65 1.85
N ILE A 10 8.50 12.19 0.90
CA ILE A 10 7.07 11.90 0.75
C ILE A 10 6.88 11.28 -0.64
N VAL A 11 6.49 10.01 -0.68
CA VAL A 11 6.09 9.34 -1.92
C VAL A 11 4.59 9.52 -2.13
N LYS A 12 4.21 10.21 -3.20
CA LYS A 12 2.81 10.37 -3.58
C LYS A 12 2.33 9.13 -4.32
N VAL A 13 1.23 8.56 -3.88
CA VAL A 13 0.60 7.38 -4.50
C VAL A 13 -0.82 7.75 -4.93
N SER A 14 -1.20 7.36 -6.14
CA SER A 14 -2.54 7.58 -6.67
C SER A 14 -3.55 6.65 -5.98
N ASN A 15 -4.84 7.01 -6.01
CA ASN A 15 -5.88 6.15 -5.48
C ASN A 15 -5.97 4.83 -6.29
N GLU A 16 -5.76 4.93 -7.60
CA GLU A 16 -5.77 3.82 -8.54
C GLU A 16 -4.67 2.80 -8.20
N ASP A 17 -3.43 3.25 -8.02
CA ASP A 17 -2.29 2.37 -7.65
C ASP A 17 -2.46 1.78 -6.26
N SER A 18 -3.03 2.57 -5.33
CA SER A 18 -3.32 2.14 -3.97
C SER A 18 -4.34 0.99 -3.95
N VAL A 19 -5.45 1.13 -4.68
CA VAL A 19 -6.48 0.08 -4.79
C VAL A 19 -5.95 -1.13 -5.55
N ALA A 20 -5.22 -0.91 -6.64
CA ALA A 20 -4.62 -1.99 -7.42
C ALA A 20 -3.66 -2.84 -6.58
N ASN A 21 -2.78 -2.23 -5.79
CA ASN A 21 -1.86 -2.96 -4.93
C ASN A 21 -2.54 -3.66 -3.76
N ALA A 22 -3.54 -3.04 -3.13
CA ALA A 22 -4.32 -3.68 -2.07
C ALA A 22 -5.00 -4.96 -2.57
N ARG A 23 -5.52 -4.95 -3.81
CA ARG A 23 -6.08 -6.15 -4.47
C ARG A 23 -4.99 -7.15 -4.89
N LEU A 24 -3.85 -6.66 -5.37
CA LEU A 24 -2.75 -7.51 -5.82
C LEU A 24 -2.16 -8.33 -4.68
N VAL A 25 -1.87 -7.71 -3.53
CA VAL A 25 -1.33 -8.42 -2.36
C VAL A 25 -2.33 -9.43 -1.79
N ALA A 26 -3.63 -9.12 -1.83
CA ALA A 26 -4.66 -10.09 -1.47
C ALA A 26 -4.64 -11.32 -2.39
N ARG A 27 -4.44 -11.11 -3.70
CA ARG A 27 -4.41 -12.16 -4.71
C ARG A 27 -3.13 -13.01 -4.67
N LEU A 28 -1.97 -12.38 -4.51
CA LEU A 28 -0.67 -13.05 -4.59
C LEU A 28 -0.25 -13.66 -3.25
N GLU A 29 -0.44 -12.91 -2.16
CA GLU A 29 0.07 -13.28 -0.84
C GLU A 29 -1.02 -13.81 0.10
N GLY A 30 -2.29 -13.74 -0.30
CA GLY A 30 -3.41 -14.12 0.56
C GLY A 30 -3.62 -13.17 1.74
N VAL A 31 -3.10 -11.94 1.66
CA VAL A 31 -3.20 -10.92 2.72
C VAL A 31 -4.14 -9.80 2.26
N PRO A 32 -5.46 -9.87 2.56
CA PRO A 32 -6.38 -8.83 2.16
C PRO A 32 -6.29 -7.62 3.09
N VAL A 33 -5.87 -6.48 2.53
CA VAL A 33 -5.56 -5.24 3.27
C VAL A 33 -6.44 -4.06 2.84
N GLY A 34 -6.51 -3.03 3.69
CA GLY A 34 -7.18 -1.77 3.36
C GLY A 34 -6.48 -0.92 2.29
N ILE A 35 -7.14 0.16 1.86
CA ILE A 35 -6.64 1.05 0.79
C ILE A 35 -5.28 1.65 1.16
N SER A 36 -5.12 2.22 2.37
CA SER A 36 -3.85 2.84 2.80
C SER A 36 -2.68 1.85 2.88
N SER A 37 -2.96 0.57 3.18
CA SER A 37 -1.95 -0.49 3.11
C SER A 37 -1.47 -0.71 1.68
N GLY A 38 -2.37 -0.65 0.69
CA GLY A 38 -2.00 -0.70 -0.73
C GLY A 38 -1.12 0.49 -1.14
N ALA A 39 -1.40 1.69 -0.63
CA ALA A 39 -0.54 2.86 -0.86
C ALA A 39 0.86 2.67 -0.26
N ALA A 40 0.93 2.17 0.98
CA ALA A 40 2.20 1.92 1.65
C ALA A 40 3.05 0.85 0.91
N LEU A 41 2.41 -0.20 0.41
CA LEU A 41 3.06 -1.23 -0.41
C LEU A 41 3.54 -0.66 -1.76
N GLN A 42 2.72 0.14 -2.44
CA GLN A 42 3.14 0.80 -3.68
C GLN A 42 4.35 1.71 -3.46
N ALA A 43 4.34 2.52 -2.40
CA ALA A 43 5.47 3.37 -2.04
C ALA A 43 6.72 2.54 -1.76
N ALA A 44 6.58 1.42 -1.05
CA ALA A 44 7.68 0.50 -0.78
C ALA A 44 8.24 -0.16 -2.05
N ILE A 45 7.39 -0.53 -3.01
CA ILE A 45 7.82 -1.06 -4.32
C ILE A 45 8.61 0.01 -5.09
N VAL A 46 8.11 1.25 -5.14
CA VAL A 46 8.78 2.36 -5.83
C VAL A 46 10.13 2.67 -5.20
N VAL A 47 10.20 2.78 -3.87
CA VAL A 47 11.46 3.05 -3.15
C VAL A 47 12.42 1.87 -3.22
N GLY A 48 11.91 0.65 -3.06
CA GLY A 48 12.70 -0.59 -3.09
C GLY A 48 13.24 -0.93 -4.49
N SER A 49 12.62 -0.43 -5.55
CA SER A 49 13.10 -0.61 -6.93
C SER A 49 14.26 0.32 -7.29
N ARG A 50 14.63 1.27 -6.43
CA ARG A 50 15.76 2.18 -6.67
C ARG A 50 17.10 1.43 -6.50
N PRO A 51 18.11 1.63 -7.38
CA PRO A 51 19.38 0.90 -7.31
C PRO A 51 20.08 1.00 -5.96
N GLU A 52 20.02 2.14 -5.30
CA GLU A 52 20.63 2.36 -3.98
C GLU A 52 19.99 1.56 -2.85
N ASN A 53 18.84 0.92 -3.10
CA ASN A 53 18.12 0.08 -2.14
C ASN A 53 18.23 -1.42 -2.43
N GLU A 54 19.03 -1.81 -3.43
CA GLU A 54 19.31 -3.22 -3.71
C GLU A 54 19.86 -3.94 -2.46
N GLY A 55 19.27 -5.09 -2.14
CA GLY A 55 19.66 -5.92 -0.99
C GLY A 55 19.31 -5.35 0.38
N LYS A 56 18.65 -4.19 0.48
CA LYS A 56 18.16 -3.65 1.76
C LYS A 56 16.85 -4.28 2.18
N ASN A 57 16.61 -4.27 3.49
CA ASN A 57 15.33 -4.69 4.08
C ASN A 57 14.43 -3.47 4.29
N LEU A 58 13.23 -3.49 3.71
CA LEU A 58 12.20 -2.48 3.91
C LEU A 58 11.14 -3.01 4.86
N VAL A 59 10.66 -2.16 5.77
CA VAL A 59 9.55 -2.46 6.69
C VAL A 59 8.38 -1.56 6.35
N VAL A 60 7.20 -2.15 6.18
CA VAL A 60 5.97 -1.46 5.77
C VAL A 60 4.87 -1.75 6.78
N VAL A 61 4.12 -0.72 7.17
CA VAL A 61 2.96 -0.86 8.05
C VAL A 61 1.71 -1.16 7.21
N ILE A 62 0.96 -2.17 7.62
CA ILE A 62 -0.37 -2.50 7.11
C ILE A 62 -1.39 -2.05 8.17
N PRO A 63 -2.02 -0.87 8.03
CA PRO A 63 -2.78 -0.28 9.12
C PRO A 63 -4.12 -0.97 9.40
N SER A 64 -4.67 -1.69 8.42
CA SER A 64 -6.00 -2.28 8.53
C SER A 64 -6.23 -3.47 7.59
N PHE A 65 -7.17 -4.32 8.01
CA PHE A 65 -7.69 -5.46 7.25
C PHE A 65 -8.77 -5.04 6.25
N ALA A 66 -8.86 -5.71 5.09
CA ALA A 66 -9.74 -5.30 3.98
C ALA A 66 -11.25 -5.37 4.30
N GLU A 67 -11.68 -6.25 5.19
CA GLU A 67 -13.12 -6.46 5.49
C GLU A 67 -13.85 -5.17 5.90
N ARG A 68 -13.15 -4.22 6.53
CA ARG A 68 -13.74 -2.92 6.90
C ARG A 68 -14.11 -2.04 5.71
N TYR A 69 -13.70 -2.41 4.51
CA TYR A 69 -13.81 -1.62 3.29
C TYR A 69 -14.75 -2.23 2.24
N LEU A 70 -15.53 -3.26 2.59
CA LEU A 70 -16.45 -3.96 1.67
C LEU A 70 -17.42 -3.03 0.92
N SER A 71 -17.77 -1.88 1.50
CA SER A 71 -18.68 -0.88 0.90
C SER A 71 -17.94 0.29 0.23
N THR A 72 -16.68 0.13 -0.14
CA THR A 72 -15.84 1.20 -0.73
C THR A 72 -15.31 0.82 -2.12
N ILE A 73 -14.63 1.76 -2.78
CA ILE A 73 -13.93 1.55 -4.05
C ILE A 73 -12.99 0.33 -4.05
N LEU A 74 -12.51 -0.09 -2.87
CA LEU A 74 -11.65 -1.28 -2.77
C LEU A 74 -12.34 -2.54 -3.29
N PHE A 75 -13.65 -2.67 -3.14
CA PHE A 75 -14.44 -3.83 -3.58
C PHE A 75 -15.36 -3.54 -4.77
N GLU A 76 -15.36 -2.32 -5.29
CA GLU A 76 -16.15 -1.96 -6.47
C GLU A 76 -15.73 -2.78 -7.71
N GLY A 77 -16.71 -3.36 -8.40
CA GLY A 77 -16.48 -4.25 -9.54
C GLY A 77 -15.97 -5.65 -9.19
N LEU A 78 -15.94 -6.04 -7.90
CA LEU A 78 -15.57 -7.39 -7.44
C LEU A 78 -16.79 -8.24 -7.00
N GLY A 79 -18.01 -7.77 -7.26
CA GLY A 79 -19.25 -8.55 -7.08
C GLY A 79 -19.62 -9.34 -8.35
N ALA A 80 -20.42 -10.40 -8.17
CA ALA A 80 -20.96 -11.23 -9.26
C ALA A 80 -21.75 -10.43 -10.30
#